data_AF-A0A0F9FHN2-F1
#
_entry.id   AF-A0A0F9FHN2-F1
#
_cell.length_a   1.000
_cell.length_b   1.000
_cell.length_c   1.000
_cell.angle_alpha   90.00
_cell.angle_beta   90.00
_cell.angle_gamma   90.00
#
_symmetry.space_group_name_H-M   'P 1'
#
loop_
_entity.id
_entity.type
_entity.pdbx_description
1 polymer ?
#
loop_
_entity_poly.entity_id
_entity_poly.type
_entity_poly.pdbx_seq_one_letter_code
_entity_poly.pdbx_strand_id
1 'polypeptide(L)'
;MEATEVGWGKYKEYGGPFIRGAHRYSDPPDMTESDRIVGVTSATETPFYDGTNCYDGQIITSTIIQTIERSYYGVSGVLGEVARADPTVIEEFSDRIEKMDLIFSKNSRGRWRFFFSSGDEVDTLEEQRRAFHLHSTGAAGTWDDASKQWAKEMAAAVASVWAHPTAQAVQRKFAARKIRLYAFKGSKKIVDGAPDTAVGRAFVATYLSFAVNNPMSSPPAAAGRATR
;
A
#
# COMPACT_ATOMS: atom_id res chain seq x y z
N MET A 1 12.40 2.26 -11.88
CA MET A 1 11.48 1.31 -12.52
C MET A 1 10.73 2.05 -13.59
N GLU A 2 10.70 1.49 -14.79
CA GLU A 2 10.04 2.06 -15.96
C GLU A 2 8.66 1.42 -16.18
N ALA A 3 7.73 2.15 -16.78
CA ALA A 3 6.36 1.67 -17.01
C ALA A 3 6.30 0.40 -17.91
N THR A 4 7.32 0.19 -18.74
CA THR A 4 7.46 -0.99 -19.62
C THR A 4 7.70 -2.29 -18.84
N GLU A 5 8.22 -2.19 -17.61
CA GLU A 5 8.45 -3.32 -16.71
C GLU A 5 7.18 -3.71 -15.93
N VAL A 6 6.12 -2.90 -16.04
CA VAL A 6 4.85 -3.10 -15.33
C VAL A 6 3.92 -4.01 -16.15
N GLY A 7 3.64 -5.19 -15.59
CA GLY A 7 2.69 -6.15 -16.14
C GLY A 7 1.24 -5.68 -16.00
N TRP A 8 0.32 -6.43 -16.60
CA TRP A 8 -1.12 -6.19 -16.46
C TRP A 8 -1.81 -7.46 -15.97
N GLY A 9 -2.49 -7.36 -14.83
CA GLY A 9 -3.19 -8.46 -14.19
C GLY A 9 -4.70 -8.31 -14.23
N LYS A 10 -5.39 -9.38 -13.83
CA LYS A 10 -6.85 -9.43 -13.68
C LYS A 10 -7.19 -10.30 -12.47
N TYR A 11 -8.12 -9.85 -11.63
CA TYR A 11 -8.75 -10.68 -10.60
C TYR A 11 -10.26 -10.44 -10.59
N LYS A 12 -11.01 -11.51 -10.83
CA LYS A 12 -12.47 -11.47 -11.01
C LYS A 12 -12.88 -10.39 -12.04
N GLU A 13 -13.68 -9.41 -11.63
CA GLU A 13 -14.17 -8.30 -12.45
C GLU A 13 -13.22 -7.10 -12.53
N TYR A 14 -12.05 -7.14 -11.90
CA TYR A 14 -11.09 -6.03 -11.89
C TYR A 14 -9.83 -6.33 -12.70
N GLY A 15 -9.19 -5.28 -13.23
CA GLY A 15 -7.92 -5.35 -13.92
C GLY A 15 -7.03 -4.18 -13.52
N GLY A 16 -5.72 -4.31 -13.68
CA GLY A 16 -4.79 -3.27 -13.25
C GLY A 16 -3.33 -3.64 -13.41
N PRO A 17 -2.41 -2.68 -13.18
CA PRO A 17 -0.98 -2.94 -13.20
C PRO A 17 -0.56 -3.94 -12.12
N PHE A 18 0.49 -4.70 -12.43
CA PHE A 18 1.14 -5.61 -11.49
C PHE A 18 2.66 -5.52 -11.64
N ILE A 19 3.34 -5.48 -10.49
CA ILE A 19 4.80 -5.47 -10.38
C ILE A 19 5.18 -6.61 -9.46
N ARG A 20 6.04 -7.52 -9.94
CA ARG A 20 6.52 -8.66 -9.15
C ARG A 20 7.43 -8.21 -8.00
N GLY A 21 8.18 -7.13 -8.22
CA GLY A 21 9.19 -6.59 -7.32
C GLY A 21 10.58 -7.17 -7.59
N ALA A 22 11.60 -6.40 -7.23
CA ALA A 22 13.01 -6.73 -7.32
C ALA A 22 13.72 -6.64 -5.95
N HIS A 23 13.16 -5.89 -5.01
CA HIS A 23 13.79 -5.61 -3.73
C HIS A 23 13.22 -6.53 -2.64
N ARG A 24 13.88 -7.66 -2.41
CA ARG A 24 13.38 -8.68 -1.48
C ARG A 24 13.41 -8.19 -0.03
N TYR A 25 12.37 -8.51 0.73
CA TYR A 25 12.31 -8.35 2.18
C TYR A 25 13.48 -9.08 2.85
N SER A 26 14.12 -8.38 3.77
CA SER A 26 15.20 -8.88 4.61
C SER A 26 14.88 -8.59 6.08
N ASP A 27 15.14 -9.58 6.92
CA ASP A 27 14.96 -9.45 8.36
C ASP A 27 15.95 -8.42 8.92
N PRO A 28 15.50 -7.45 9.73
CA PRO A 28 16.43 -6.59 10.47
C PRO A 28 17.19 -7.41 11.53
N PRO A 29 18.41 -7.00 11.92
CA PRO A 29 19.17 -7.72 12.94
C PRO A 29 18.43 -7.80 14.29
N ASP A 30 17.71 -6.73 14.64
CA ASP A 30 16.96 -6.60 15.91
C ASP A 30 15.46 -6.79 15.70
N MET A 31 15.04 -7.98 15.25
CA MET A 31 13.62 -8.26 14.99
C MET A 31 12.76 -8.22 16.25
N THR A 32 11.74 -7.35 16.24
CA THR A 32 10.60 -7.44 17.16
C THR A 32 9.69 -8.62 16.75
N GLU A 33 8.75 -9.00 17.62
CA GLU A 33 7.72 -9.97 17.25
C GLU A 33 6.91 -9.51 16.03
N SER A 34 6.51 -8.23 15.98
CA SER A 34 5.80 -7.67 14.83
C SER A 34 6.62 -7.74 13.54
N ASP A 35 7.93 -7.51 13.60
CA ASP A 35 8.80 -7.66 12.41
C ASP A 35 8.82 -9.11 11.92
N ARG A 36 8.87 -10.10 12.82
CA ARG A 36 8.78 -11.52 12.45
C ARG A 36 7.45 -11.86 11.78
N ILE A 37 6.34 -11.33 12.29
CA ILE A 37 5.01 -11.52 11.68
C ILE A 37 4.97 -10.87 10.30
N VAL A 38 5.53 -9.68 10.13
CA VAL A 38 5.66 -9.02 8.82
C VAL A 38 6.51 -9.88 7.87
N GLY A 39 7.62 -10.45 8.34
CA GLY A 39 8.46 -11.34 7.54
C GLY A 39 7.72 -12.59 7.05
N VAL A 40 6.98 -13.26 7.95
CA VAL A 40 6.12 -14.40 7.59
C VAL A 40 5.04 -13.98 6.59
N THR A 41 4.37 -12.85 6.82
CA THR A 41 3.30 -12.37 5.95
C THR A 41 3.83 -11.99 4.56
N SER A 42 4.99 -11.32 4.51
CA SER A 42 5.66 -10.97 3.25
C SER A 42 6.04 -12.24 2.48
N ALA A 43 6.55 -13.28 3.16
CA ALA A 43 6.88 -14.55 2.53
C ALA A 43 5.66 -15.25 1.91
N THR A 44 4.46 -15.05 2.46
CA THR A 44 3.22 -15.64 1.94
C THR A 44 2.59 -14.87 0.77
N GLU A 45 2.66 -13.54 0.78
CA GLU A 45 2.00 -12.70 -0.23
C GLU A 45 2.93 -12.33 -1.37
N THR A 46 4.01 -11.63 -1.03
CA THR A 46 5.04 -11.19 -1.96
C THR A 46 6.25 -10.78 -1.14
N PRO A 47 7.40 -11.44 -1.34
CA PRO A 47 8.56 -11.19 -0.52
C PRO A 47 9.31 -9.93 -0.96
N PHE A 48 8.67 -8.95 -1.62
CA PHE A 48 9.32 -7.79 -2.22
C PHE A 48 8.71 -6.47 -1.71
N TYR A 49 9.56 -5.50 -1.34
CA TYR A 49 9.17 -4.14 -0.92
C TYR A 49 8.46 -3.37 -2.04
N ASP A 50 8.87 -3.61 -3.28
CA ASP A 50 8.43 -2.91 -4.48
C ASP A 50 7.42 -3.71 -5.32
N GLY A 51 6.89 -4.81 -4.78
CA GLY A 51 5.74 -5.44 -5.40
C GLY A 51 4.53 -4.50 -5.39
N THR A 52 3.66 -4.65 -6.38
CA THR A 52 2.46 -3.82 -6.53
C THR A 52 1.37 -4.65 -7.21
N ASN A 53 0.15 -4.56 -6.72
CA ASN A 53 -1.03 -5.20 -7.29
C ASN A 53 -2.21 -4.23 -7.28
N CYS A 54 -2.70 -3.82 -8.44
CA CYS A 54 -3.83 -2.88 -8.54
C CYS A 54 -5.06 -3.52 -9.22
N TYR A 55 -5.19 -4.85 -9.21
CA TYR A 55 -6.20 -5.57 -10.02
C TYR A 55 -7.31 -6.26 -9.23
N ASP A 56 -7.48 -6.00 -7.93
CA ASP A 56 -8.47 -6.61 -7.02
C ASP A 56 -9.51 -5.61 -6.49
N GLY A 57 -9.75 -4.54 -7.26
CA GLY A 57 -10.62 -3.43 -6.87
C GLY A 57 -9.95 -2.44 -5.94
N GLN A 58 -8.68 -2.66 -5.61
CA GLN A 58 -7.82 -1.68 -4.97
C GLN A 58 -7.31 -0.69 -6.01
N ILE A 59 -7.24 0.58 -5.63
CA ILE A 59 -6.88 1.65 -6.57
C ILE A 59 -5.39 1.62 -6.87
N ILE A 60 -4.58 1.61 -5.81
CA ILE A 60 -3.16 1.32 -5.84
C ILE A 60 -2.77 0.61 -4.54
N THR A 61 -1.84 -0.34 -4.65
CA THR A 61 -1.23 -1.01 -3.51
C THR A 61 0.27 -0.96 -3.60
N SER A 62 0.90 -0.82 -2.45
CA SER A 62 2.33 -1.07 -2.28
C SER A 62 2.48 -2.27 -1.37
N THR A 63 3.38 -3.19 -1.73
CA THR A 63 3.48 -4.45 -1.01
C THR A 63 4.57 -4.46 0.06
N ILE A 64 4.17 -4.86 1.27
CA ILE A 64 4.87 -5.78 2.19
C ILE A 64 3.88 -6.31 3.23
N ILE A 65 2.86 -5.52 3.53
CA ILE A 65 1.52 -6.00 3.82
C ILE A 65 0.58 -5.08 3.07
N GLN A 66 -0.43 -5.64 2.39
CA GLN A 66 -1.31 -4.98 1.43
C GLN A 66 -1.70 -3.56 1.87
N THR A 67 -0.90 -2.57 1.48
CA THR A 67 -1.07 -1.18 1.89
C THR A 67 -1.86 -0.50 0.80
N ILE A 68 -3.15 -0.30 1.10
CA ILE A 68 -4.19 0.02 0.11
C ILE A 68 -4.52 1.51 0.16
N GLU A 69 -4.58 2.17 -0.98
CA GLU A 69 -5.02 3.56 -1.02
C GLU A 69 -6.54 3.72 -0.85
N ARG A 70 -7.31 2.88 -1.54
CA ARG A 70 -8.78 2.90 -1.56
C ARG A 70 -9.36 3.05 -0.15
N SER A 71 -10.09 4.13 0.10
CA SER A 71 -10.83 4.44 1.34
C SER A 71 -10.00 4.62 2.62
N TYR A 72 -8.74 4.16 2.66
CA TYR A 72 -7.91 4.11 3.87
C TYR A 72 -6.65 4.96 3.80
N TYR A 73 -6.31 5.49 2.61
CA TYR A 73 -5.10 6.29 2.40
C TYR A 73 -3.84 5.58 2.88
N GLY A 74 -3.77 4.26 2.69
CA GLY A 74 -2.66 3.44 3.15
C GLY A 74 -1.36 3.82 2.47
N VAL A 75 -1.38 3.96 1.13
CA VAL A 75 -0.21 4.32 0.33
C VAL A 75 0.22 5.75 0.68
N SER A 76 -0.71 6.70 0.67
CA SER A 76 -0.49 8.07 1.17
C SER A 76 0.09 8.10 2.58
N GLY A 77 -0.38 7.23 3.46
CA GLY A 77 0.06 7.14 4.85
C GLY A 77 1.52 6.72 4.98
N VAL A 78 1.92 5.67 4.26
CA VAL A 78 3.31 5.19 4.31
C VAL A 78 4.26 6.12 3.56
N LEU A 79 3.88 6.65 2.39
CA LEU A 79 4.67 7.64 1.65
C LEU A 79 4.86 8.91 2.49
N GLY A 80 3.84 9.33 3.25
CA GLY A 80 3.94 10.45 4.17
C GLY A 80 4.88 10.22 5.35
N GLU A 81 5.15 8.97 5.73
CA GLU A 81 6.20 8.64 6.69
C GLU A 81 7.59 8.61 6.04
N VAL A 82 7.69 8.18 4.78
CA VAL A 82 8.93 8.29 4.00
C VAL A 82 9.30 9.77 3.88
N ALA A 83 8.35 10.64 3.52
CA ALA A 83 8.56 12.08 3.43
C ALA A 83 9.10 12.73 4.71
N ARG A 84 8.78 12.16 5.89
CA ARG A 84 9.28 12.65 7.18
C ARG A 84 10.67 12.11 7.51
N ALA A 85 10.98 10.89 7.08
CA ALA A 85 12.25 10.24 7.33
C ALA A 85 13.33 10.71 6.35
N ASP A 86 12.96 10.88 5.08
CA ASP A 86 13.83 11.27 3.98
C ASP A 86 13.01 12.01 2.89
N PRO A 87 12.99 13.35 2.94
CA PRO A 87 12.26 14.15 1.95
C PRO A 87 12.75 13.96 0.51
N THR A 88 14.04 13.66 0.31
CA THR A 88 14.65 13.57 -1.03
C THR A 88 14.05 12.43 -1.86
N VAL A 89 13.71 11.32 -1.20
CA VAL A 89 13.01 10.20 -1.84
C VAL A 89 11.64 10.60 -2.37
N ILE A 90 10.96 11.52 -1.69
CA ILE A 90 9.63 12.01 -2.08
C ILE A 90 9.72 13.10 -3.15
N GLU A 91 10.80 13.87 -3.21
CA GLU A 91 11.05 14.82 -4.30
C GLU A 91 11.13 14.08 -5.64
N GLU A 92 11.93 13.00 -5.74
CA GLU A 92 12.02 12.17 -6.95
C GLU A 92 10.67 11.55 -7.37
N PHE A 93 9.87 11.15 -6.38
CA PHE A 93 8.51 10.64 -6.60
C PHE A 93 7.58 11.75 -7.09
N SER A 94 7.69 12.96 -6.52
CA SER A 94 6.87 14.12 -6.86
C SER A 94 7.10 14.55 -8.31
N ASP A 95 8.36 14.64 -8.74
CA ASP A 95 8.74 14.95 -10.14
C ASP A 95 8.12 13.99 -11.17
N ARG A 96 7.87 12.74 -10.77
CA ARG A 96 7.23 11.73 -11.61
C ARG A 96 5.71 11.95 -11.69
N ILE A 97 5.05 12.17 -10.55
CA ILE A 97 3.58 12.31 -10.52
C ILE A 97 3.08 13.69 -10.95
N GLU A 98 3.91 14.73 -10.94
CA GLU A 98 3.54 16.05 -11.47
C GLU A 98 3.23 16.00 -12.97
N LYS A 99 3.92 15.12 -13.71
CA LYS A 99 3.62 14.83 -15.13
C LYS A 99 2.25 14.18 -15.32
N MET A 100 1.67 13.67 -14.23
CA MET A 100 0.35 13.06 -14.15
C MET A 100 -0.68 14.02 -13.53
N ASP A 101 -0.45 15.33 -13.55
CA ASP A 101 -1.35 16.33 -12.98
C ASP A 101 -1.65 16.10 -11.48
N LEU A 102 -0.69 15.53 -10.75
CA LEU A 102 -0.81 15.19 -9.33
C LEU A 102 0.33 15.79 -8.50
N ILE A 103 -0.02 16.24 -7.30
CA ILE A 103 0.91 16.75 -6.30
C ILE A 103 0.77 15.90 -5.03
N PHE A 104 1.88 15.54 -4.39
CA PHE A 104 1.85 14.86 -3.10
C PHE A 104 2.33 15.78 -1.98
N SER A 105 1.40 16.24 -1.13
CA SER A 105 1.69 17.25 -0.12
C SER A 105 0.86 17.04 1.15
N LYS A 106 1.09 17.87 2.18
CA LYS A 106 0.28 17.87 3.40
C LYS A 106 -0.99 18.70 3.19
N ASN A 107 -2.13 18.14 3.55
CA ASN A 107 -3.38 18.90 3.65
C ASN A 107 -3.41 19.81 4.90
N SER A 108 -4.51 20.55 5.07
CA SER A 108 -4.74 21.46 6.21
C SER A 108 -4.69 20.78 7.59
N ARG A 109 -4.79 19.44 7.63
CA ARG A 109 -4.68 18.62 8.85
C ARG A 109 -3.28 18.03 9.05
N GLY A 110 -2.30 18.44 8.25
CA GLY A 110 -0.93 17.92 8.29
C GLY A 110 -0.77 16.48 7.80
N ARG A 111 -1.77 15.94 7.08
CA ARG A 111 -1.74 14.58 6.52
C ARG A 111 -1.25 14.63 5.08
N TRP A 112 -0.31 13.77 4.75
CA TRP A 112 0.17 13.61 3.38
C TRP A 112 -0.90 12.98 2.50
N ARG A 113 -1.19 13.60 1.35
CA ARG A 113 -2.28 13.29 0.44
C ARG A 113 -1.90 13.65 -0.98
N PHE A 114 -2.58 13.02 -1.94
CA PHE A 114 -2.56 13.45 -3.33
C PHE A 114 -3.51 14.63 -3.52
N PHE A 115 -3.12 15.52 -4.42
CA PHE A 115 -3.91 16.65 -4.89
C PHE A 115 -3.84 16.67 -6.42
N PHE A 116 -4.89 17.14 -7.09
CA PHE A 116 -4.76 17.55 -8.48
C PHE A 116 -3.97 18.86 -8.56
N SER A 117 -3.34 19.17 -9.69
CA SER A 117 -2.64 20.47 -9.84
C SER A 117 -3.57 21.68 -9.76
N SER A 118 -4.88 21.48 -9.86
CA SER A 118 -5.91 22.50 -9.57
C SER A 118 -5.95 22.91 -8.09
N GLY A 119 -5.35 22.11 -7.19
CA GLY A 119 -5.34 22.32 -5.74
C GLY A 119 -6.38 21.49 -4.97
N ASP A 120 -7.21 20.71 -5.67
CA ASP A 120 -8.24 19.87 -5.03
C ASP A 120 -7.60 18.61 -4.40
N GLU A 121 -7.92 18.33 -3.12
CA GLU A 121 -7.48 17.13 -2.42
C GLU A 121 -8.16 15.89 -3.02
N VAL A 122 -7.40 14.82 -3.25
CA VAL A 122 -7.95 13.53 -3.69
C VAL A 122 -8.51 12.81 -2.44
N ASP A 123 -9.73 13.15 -2.01
CA ASP A 123 -10.31 12.69 -0.73
C ASP A 123 -11.62 11.89 -0.84
N THR A 124 -12.11 11.69 -2.06
CA THR A 124 -13.24 10.81 -2.38
C THR A 124 -12.82 9.60 -3.21
N LEU A 125 -13.67 8.57 -3.27
CA LEU A 125 -13.44 7.40 -4.12
C LEU A 125 -13.43 7.77 -5.61
N GLU A 126 -14.26 8.73 -6.00
CA GLU A 126 -14.34 9.21 -7.38
C GLU A 126 -13.06 9.94 -7.79
N GLU A 127 -12.56 10.83 -6.95
CA GLU A 127 -11.29 11.52 -7.18
C GLU A 127 -10.12 10.55 -7.19
N GLN A 128 -10.09 9.55 -6.31
CA GLN A 128 -9.06 8.51 -6.36
C GLN A 128 -9.12 7.77 -7.70
N ARG A 129 -10.31 7.37 -8.18
CA ARG A 129 -10.41 6.75 -9.51
C ARG A 129 -9.88 7.67 -10.61
N ARG A 130 -10.27 8.94 -10.60
CA ARG A 130 -9.77 9.93 -11.57
C ARG A 130 -8.24 10.06 -11.51
N ALA A 131 -7.68 10.19 -10.30
CA ALA A 131 -6.24 10.36 -10.09
C ALA A 131 -5.42 9.13 -10.51
N PHE A 132 -5.90 7.92 -10.23
CA PHE A 132 -5.10 6.71 -10.38
C PHE A 132 -5.47 5.87 -11.62
N HIS A 133 -6.70 5.99 -12.14
CA HIS A 133 -7.24 5.17 -13.25
C HIS A 133 -7.61 5.98 -14.49
N LEU A 134 -7.44 7.31 -14.46
CA LEU A 134 -7.74 8.24 -15.56
C LEU A 134 -9.21 8.14 -16.03
N HIS A 135 -9.49 7.39 -17.11
CA HIS A 135 -10.84 7.22 -17.67
C HIS A 135 -11.53 5.92 -17.22
N SER A 136 -10.79 5.03 -16.55
CA SER A 136 -11.27 3.72 -16.14
C SER A 136 -11.95 3.72 -14.77
N THR A 137 -12.83 2.75 -14.55
CA THR A 137 -13.46 2.49 -13.25
C THR A 137 -12.68 1.50 -12.38
N GLY A 138 -11.61 0.93 -12.95
CA GLY A 138 -10.88 -0.22 -12.41
C GLY A 138 -11.44 -1.58 -12.85
N ALA A 139 -12.69 -1.63 -13.34
CA ALA A 139 -13.30 -2.85 -13.82
C ALA A 139 -12.66 -3.33 -15.14
N ALA A 140 -12.53 -4.65 -15.28
CA ALA A 140 -12.08 -5.29 -16.50
C ALA A 140 -12.97 -4.89 -17.69
N GLY A 141 -12.35 -4.47 -18.79
CA GLY A 141 -13.04 -3.96 -19.97
C GLY A 141 -13.29 -2.45 -19.97
N THR A 142 -13.04 -1.74 -18.86
CA THR A 142 -13.15 -0.26 -18.80
C THR A 142 -11.82 0.47 -19.03
N TRP A 143 -10.74 -0.28 -19.27
CA TRP A 143 -9.39 0.24 -19.44
C TRP A 143 -9.05 0.46 -20.92
N ASP A 144 -9.06 1.72 -21.35
CA ASP A 144 -8.42 2.13 -22.61
C ASP A 144 -6.88 2.18 -22.47
N ASP A 145 -6.18 2.37 -23.58
CA ASP A 145 -4.71 2.32 -23.60
C ASP A 145 -4.08 3.48 -22.82
N ALA A 146 -4.71 4.66 -22.84
CA ALA A 146 -4.27 5.81 -22.05
C ALA A 146 -4.36 5.53 -20.55
N SER A 147 -5.49 4.97 -20.09
CA SER A 147 -5.72 4.61 -18.69
C SER A 147 -4.79 3.49 -18.22
N LYS A 148 -4.49 2.51 -19.08
CA LYS A 148 -3.49 1.48 -18.76
C LYS A 148 -2.11 2.07 -18.59
N GLN A 149 -1.68 2.92 -19.53
CA GLN A 149 -0.38 3.56 -19.47
C GLN A 149 -0.26 4.45 -18.22
N TRP A 150 -1.29 5.26 -17.95
CA TRP A 150 -1.40 6.08 -16.74
C TRP A 150 -1.25 5.25 -15.47
N ALA A 151 -2.06 4.18 -15.32
CA ALA A 151 -1.98 3.34 -14.13
C ALA A 151 -0.62 2.64 -13.98
N LYS A 152 0.02 2.26 -15.09
CA LYS A 152 1.38 1.69 -15.06
C LYS A 152 2.43 2.71 -14.63
N GLU A 153 2.36 3.94 -15.11
CA GLU A 153 3.26 5.03 -14.69
C GLU A 153 3.13 5.31 -13.20
N MET A 154 1.90 5.39 -12.70
CA MET A 154 1.63 5.58 -11.28
C MET A 154 2.15 4.41 -10.43
N ALA A 155 1.90 3.17 -10.86
CA ALA A 155 2.42 1.98 -10.18
C ALA A 155 3.97 1.99 -10.18
N ALA A 156 4.60 2.34 -11.29
CA ALA A 156 6.06 2.45 -11.39
C ALA A 156 6.63 3.57 -10.52
N ALA A 157 5.95 4.72 -10.42
CA ALA A 157 6.34 5.84 -9.57
C ALA A 157 6.30 5.44 -8.07
N VAL A 158 5.20 4.82 -7.63
CA VAL A 158 5.10 4.31 -6.26
C VAL A 158 6.12 3.20 -6.00
N ALA A 159 6.31 2.26 -6.94
CA ALA A 159 7.28 1.19 -6.79
C ALA A 159 8.73 1.71 -6.70
N SER A 160 9.06 2.79 -7.42
CA SER A 160 10.41 3.37 -7.38
C SER A 160 10.81 3.94 -6.02
N VAL A 161 9.85 4.38 -5.19
CA VAL A 161 10.13 4.82 -3.82
C VAL A 161 10.79 3.71 -3.02
N TRP A 162 10.39 2.46 -3.24
CA TRP A 162 10.88 1.30 -2.48
C TRP A 162 12.25 0.79 -2.93
N ALA A 163 12.85 1.39 -3.96
CA ALA A 163 14.27 1.16 -4.28
C ALA A 163 15.19 1.77 -3.21
N HIS A 164 14.71 2.76 -2.46
CA HIS A 164 15.48 3.45 -1.43
C HIS A 164 15.47 2.69 -0.10
N PRO A 165 16.65 2.35 0.49
CA PRO A 165 16.73 1.62 1.76
C PRO A 165 15.99 2.30 2.92
N THR A 166 15.99 3.64 2.97
CA THR A 166 15.24 4.39 4.00
C THR A 166 13.73 4.17 3.87
N ALA A 167 13.20 4.16 2.64
CA ALA A 167 11.79 3.91 2.39
C ALA A 167 11.39 2.47 2.75
N GLN A 168 12.24 1.49 2.44
CA GLN A 168 12.05 0.09 2.84
C GLN A 168 11.96 -0.05 4.38
N ALA A 169 12.88 0.61 5.10
CA ALA A 169 12.86 0.60 6.57
C ALA A 169 11.58 1.26 7.15
N VAL A 170 11.11 2.35 6.55
CA VAL A 170 9.84 2.99 6.92
C VAL A 170 8.64 2.07 6.64
N GLN A 171 8.58 1.48 5.45
CA GLN A 171 7.48 0.59 5.05
C GLN A 171 7.38 -0.61 5.99
N ARG A 172 8.51 -1.23 6.37
CA ARG A 172 8.55 -2.30 7.37
C ARG A 172 8.02 -1.85 8.73
N LYS A 173 8.49 -0.70 9.25
CA LYS A 173 8.03 -0.17 10.54
C LYS A 173 6.53 0.15 10.50
N PHE A 174 6.06 0.74 9.40
CA PHE A 174 4.65 1.03 9.17
C PHE A 174 3.82 -0.25 9.21
N ALA A 175 4.28 -1.28 8.50
CA ALA A 175 3.70 -2.60 8.48
C ALA A 175 3.63 -3.24 9.88
N ALA A 176 4.75 -3.27 10.60
CA ALA A 176 4.87 -3.87 11.93
C ALA A 176 3.92 -3.23 12.95
N ARG A 177 3.68 -1.91 12.88
CA ARG A 177 2.70 -1.24 13.76
C ARG A 177 1.25 -1.60 13.44
N LYS A 178 0.96 -1.93 12.17
CA LYS A 178 -0.41 -2.22 11.72
C LYS A 178 -0.76 -3.70 11.73
N ILE A 179 0.22 -4.60 11.74
CA ILE A 179 0.00 -6.04 11.53
C ILE A 179 -1.05 -6.64 12.47
N ARG A 180 -1.05 -6.25 13.75
CA ARG A 180 -2.03 -6.72 14.74
C ARG A 180 -3.45 -6.13 14.54
N LEU A 181 -3.59 -5.03 13.79
CA LEU A 181 -4.90 -4.44 13.49
C LEU A 181 -5.75 -5.31 12.56
N TYR A 182 -5.12 -6.20 11.79
CA TYR A 182 -5.80 -7.15 10.91
C TYR A 182 -6.49 -8.29 11.68
N ALA A 183 -6.21 -8.46 12.98
CA ALA A 183 -6.96 -9.42 13.78
C ALA A 183 -8.46 -9.07 13.83
N PHE A 184 -9.31 -10.01 13.40
CA PHE A 184 -10.75 -9.87 13.51
C PHE A 184 -11.19 -9.58 14.96
N LYS A 185 -12.26 -8.80 15.12
CA LYS A 185 -12.77 -8.38 16.44
C LYS A 185 -12.96 -9.57 17.40
N GLY A 186 -13.46 -10.70 16.89
CA GLY A 186 -13.68 -11.92 17.68
C GLY A 186 -12.41 -12.69 18.02
N SER A 187 -11.32 -12.52 17.28
CA SER A 187 -10.07 -13.25 17.48
C SER A 187 -9.03 -12.50 18.30
N LYS A 188 -9.19 -11.18 18.51
CA LYS A 188 -8.22 -10.34 19.23
C LYS A 188 -7.79 -10.92 20.57
N LYS A 189 -8.74 -11.36 21.40
CA LYS A 189 -8.44 -11.98 22.70
C LYS A 189 -7.59 -13.25 22.58
N ILE A 190 -7.79 -14.04 21.53
CA ILE A 190 -7.03 -15.27 21.28
C ILE A 190 -5.61 -14.93 20.80
N VAL A 191 -5.49 -13.96 19.89
CA VAL A 191 -4.20 -13.48 19.38
C VAL A 191 -3.37 -12.82 20.48
N ASP A 192 -3.99 -11.96 21.29
CA ASP A 192 -3.31 -11.23 22.38
C ASP A 192 -3.04 -12.11 23.60
N GLY A 193 -3.83 -13.17 23.80
CA GLY A 193 -3.68 -14.13 24.90
C GLY A 193 -2.86 -15.37 24.54
N ALA A 194 -2.30 -15.45 23.33
CA ALA A 194 -1.48 -16.59 22.92
C ALA A 194 -0.23 -16.69 23.82
N PRO A 195 0.14 -17.90 24.29
CA PRO A 195 1.29 -18.06 25.16
C PRO A 195 2.59 -17.72 24.42
N ASP A 196 3.56 -17.12 25.10
CA ASP A 196 4.88 -16.77 24.53
C ASP A 196 5.80 -18.00 24.38
N THR A 197 5.34 -18.99 23.62
CA THR A 197 6.06 -20.20 23.25
C THR A 197 6.28 -20.24 21.74
N ALA A 198 7.14 -21.14 21.26
CA ALA A 198 7.35 -21.29 19.82
C ALA A 198 6.04 -21.58 19.06
N VAL A 199 5.17 -22.42 19.63
CA VAL A 199 3.86 -22.76 19.05
C VAL A 199 2.91 -21.57 19.09
N GLY A 200 2.84 -20.84 20.21
CA GLY A 200 1.96 -19.67 20.34
C GLY A 200 2.35 -18.54 19.38
N ARG A 201 3.64 -18.24 19.24
CA ARG A 201 4.14 -17.25 18.27
C ARG A 201 3.90 -17.67 16.83
N ALA A 202 4.11 -18.94 16.49
CA ALA A 202 3.80 -19.47 15.16
C ALA A 202 2.30 -19.35 14.84
N PHE A 203 1.43 -19.68 15.80
CA PHE A 203 -0.01 -19.51 15.66
C PHE A 203 -0.39 -18.05 15.36
N VAL A 204 0.14 -17.09 16.14
CA VAL A 204 -0.12 -15.65 15.92
C VAL A 204 0.34 -15.22 14.54
N ALA A 205 1.55 -15.61 14.13
CA ALA A 205 2.11 -15.24 12.83
C ALA A 205 1.29 -15.82 11.67
N THR A 206 0.92 -17.10 11.72
CA THR A 206 0.09 -17.75 10.70
C THR A 206 -1.30 -17.13 10.64
N TYR A 207 -1.93 -16.87 11.79
CA TYR A 207 -3.25 -16.25 11.85
C TYR A 207 -3.25 -14.86 11.22
N LEU A 208 -2.29 -14.02 11.59
CA LEU A 208 -2.21 -12.64 11.08
C LEU A 208 -1.82 -12.60 9.60
N SER A 209 -0.93 -13.48 9.14
CA SER A 209 -0.63 -13.64 7.71
C SER A 209 -1.90 -13.94 6.92
N PHE A 210 -2.71 -14.92 7.37
CA PHE A 210 -3.99 -15.21 6.72
C PHE A 210 -4.98 -14.03 6.81
N ALA A 211 -5.04 -13.37 7.96
CA ALA A 211 -5.98 -12.27 8.19
C ALA A 211 -5.69 -11.08 7.26
N VAL A 212 -4.42 -10.71 7.06
CA VAL A 212 -4.01 -9.63 6.15
C VAL A 212 -4.54 -9.83 4.74
N ASN A 213 -4.57 -11.08 4.28
CA ASN A 213 -4.92 -11.42 2.89
C ASN A 213 -6.42 -11.55 2.67
N ASN A 214 -7.21 -11.42 3.75
CA ASN A 214 -8.64 -11.49 3.64
C ASN A 214 -9.19 -10.15 3.11
N PRO A 215 -9.87 -10.13 1.95
CA PRO A 215 -10.42 -8.90 1.37
C PRO A 215 -11.46 -8.20 2.26
N MET A 216 -12.00 -8.89 3.28
CA MET A 216 -12.94 -8.32 4.26
C MET A 216 -12.24 -7.69 5.48
N SER A 217 -10.92 -7.83 5.61
CA SER A 217 -10.17 -7.50 6.84
C SER A 217 -9.61 -6.08 6.89
N SER A 218 -9.83 -5.25 5.85
CA SER A 218 -9.23 -3.92 5.80
C SER A 218 -9.51 -3.17 7.11
N PRO A 219 -8.47 -2.82 7.89
CA PRO A 219 -8.68 -2.16 9.16
C PRO A 219 -9.40 -0.84 8.89
N PRO A 220 -10.44 -0.48 9.66
CA PRO A 220 -11.16 0.77 9.46
C PRO A 220 -10.16 1.93 9.41
N ALA A 221 -10.34 2.86 8.48
CA ALA A 221 -9.59 4.11 8.45
C ALA A 221 -9.71 4.68 9.86
N ALA A 222 -8.61 5.11 10.47
CA ALA A 222 -8.68 5.85 11.73
C ALA A 222 -9.73 6.95 11.54
N ALA A 223 -10.89 6.80 12.19
CA ALA A 223 -12.16 7.33 11.71
C ALA A 223 -12.05 8.81 11.32
N GLY A 224 -11.92 9.09 10.02
CA GLY A 224 -12.28 10.38 9.45
C GLY A 224 -13.79 10.40 9.40
N ARG A 225 -14.42 11.11 10.34
CA ARG A 225 -15.89 11.18 10.43
C ARG A 225 -16.51 11.63 9.13
N ALA A 226 -17.69 11.05 8.89
CA ALA A 226 -18.81 11.52 8.09
C ALA A 226 -18.70 12.99 7.67
N THR A 227 -18.78 13.18 6.35
CA THR A 227 -19.13 14.43 5.69
C THR A 227 -20.20 15.17 6.50
N ARG A 228 -19.91 16.43 6.82
CA ARG A 228 -20.93 17.42 7.18
C ARG A 228 -21.41 18.10 5.91
#